data_AF-A0A0D7BFF6-F1
#
_entry.id   AF-A0A0D7BFF6-F1
#
_cell.length_a   1.000
_cell.length_b   1.000
_cell.length_c   1.000
_cell.angle_alpha   90.00
_cell.angle_beta   90.00
_cell.angle_gamma   90.00
#
_symmetry.space_group_name_H-M   'P 1'
#
loop_
_entity.id
_entity.type
_entity.pdbx_description
1 polymer ?
#
loop_
_entity_poly.entity_id
_entity_poly.type
_entity_poly.pdbx_seq_one_letter_code
_entity_poly.pdbx_strand_id
1 'polypeptide(L)'
;TFRLALPKDITKRNVHNAFHSSLLRIHVPSDDRLFPGRLSSEFGFSGEDEPEWRILSIDSHKGVGKRAAFEVVWSTGDRTWLSFPEVDGLPALLDYLELLGI
;
A
#
# COMPACT_ATOMS: atom_id res chain seq x y z
N THR A 1 -18.60 6.98 27.62
CA THR A 1 -18.20 6.60 26.25
C THR A 1 -19.33 6.91 25.30
N PHE A 2 -19.05 7.64 24.23
CA PHE A 2 -20.00 8.03 23.20
C PHE A 2 -19.76 7.20 21.95
N ARG A 3 -20.81 6.73 21.27
CA ARG A 3 -20.68 5.91 20.06
C ARG A 3 -21.05 6.71 18.82
N LEU A 4 -20.16 6.72 17.83
CA LEU A 4 -20.39 7.36 16.53
C LEU A 4 -20.73 6.32 15.46
N ALA A 5 -21.56 6.68 14.49
CA ALA A 5 -21.70 5.89 13.27
C ALA A 5 -20.48 6.18 12.39
N LEU A 6 -19.54 5.23 12.34
CA LEU A 6 -18.35 5.34 11.48
C LEU A 6 -18.64 4.77 10.09
N PRO A 7 -18.06 5.35 9.02
CA PRO A 7 -18.00 4.72 7.70
C PRO A 7 -17.42 3.30 7.77
N LYS A 8 -17.84 2.45 6.82
CA LYS A 8 -17.41 1.04 6.75
C LYS A 8 -15.90 0.92 6.60
N ASP A 9 -15.28 1.78 5.80
CA ASP A 9 -13.84 1.71 5.51
C ASP A 9 -12.97 1.99 6.75
N ILE A 10 -13.46 2.84 7.65
CA ILE A 10 -12.82 3.11 8.94
C ILE A 10 -12.99 1.91 9.89
N THR A 11 -14.18 1.30 9.90
CA THR A 11 -14.47 0.15 10.77
C THR A 11 -13.68 -1.11 10.34
N LYS A 12 -13.47 -1.31 9.02
CA LYS A 12 -12.63 -2.39 8.48
C LYS A 12 -11.19 -2.38 9.01
N ARG A 13 -10.69 -1.21 9.42
CA ARG A 13 -9.33 -1.04 9.98
C ARG A 13 -9.27 -1.19 11.50
N ASN A 14 -10.30 -1.81 12.09
CA ASN A 14 -10.42 -2.01 13.54
C ASN A 14 -10.47 -0.71 14.36
N VAL A 15 -10.90 0.40 13.76
CA VAL A 15 -11.15 1.64 14.52
C VAL A 15 -12.45 1.48 15.30
N HIS A 16 -12.35 1.56 16.63
CA HIS A 16 -13.51 1.46 17.51
C HIS A 16 -14.39 2.70 17.39
N ASN A 17 -15.70 2.48 17.34
CA ASN A 17 -16.69 3.56 17.26
C ASN A 17 -16.96 4.27 18.60
N ALA A 18 -16.19 3.94 19.64
CA ALA A 18 -16.38 4.37 21.01
C ALA A 18 -15.35 5.45 21.38
N PHE A 19 -15.82 6.68 21.57
CA PHE A 19 -14.98 7.85 21.86
C PHE A 19 -15.27 8.44 23.23
N HIS A 20 -14.31 9.17 23.78
CA HIS A 20 -14.52 9.95 24.98
C HIS A 20 -15.26 11.24 24.63
N SER A 21 -16.43 11.49 25.23
CA SER A 21 -17.34 12.57 24.81
C SER A 21 -16.74 13.97 24.95
N SER A 22 -15.86 14.21 25.94
CA SER A 22 -15.22 15.53 26.12
C SER A 22 -14.17 15.86 25.05
N LEU A 23 -13.72 14.87 24.28
CA LEU A 23 -12.75 15.07 23.19
C LEU A 23 -13.43 15.29 21.83
N LEU A 24 -14.76 15.14 21.76
CA LEU A 24 -15.50 15.38 20.53
C LEU A 24 -15.53 16.87 20.21
N ARG A 25 -15.30 17.20 18.94
CA ARG A 25 -15.33 18.57 18.42
C ARG A 25 -16.34 18.67 17.29
N ILE A 26 -16.89 19.86 17.10
CA ILE A 26 -17.79 20.15 15.97
C ILE A 26 -17.01 19.98 14.67
N HIS A 27 -17.61 19.27 13.70
CA HIS A 27 -17.03 19.12 12.38
C HIS A 27 -17.06 20.47 11.64
N VAL A 28 -15.89 20.92 11.19
CA VAL A 28 -15.74 22.07 10.31
C VAL A 28 -15.43 21.52 8.91
N PRO A 29 -16.25 21.83 7.89
CA PRO A 29 -15.99 21.37 6.53
C PRO A 29 -14.67 21.96 6.02
N SER A 30 -13.97 21.20 5.18
CA SER A 30 -12.74 21.64 4.54
C SER A 30 -13.02 22.73 3.51
N ASP A 31 -12.07 23.65 3.29
CA ASP A 31 -12.13 24.57 2.16
C ASP A 31 -11.56 23.88 0.91
N ASP A 32 -12.44 23.46 0.01
CA ASP A 32 -12.08 22.74 -1.21
C ASP A 32 -11.30 23.61 -2.21
N ARG A 33 -11.31 24.95 -2.05
CA ARG A 33 -10.51 25.86 -2.88
C ARG A 33 -9.04 25.82 -2.48
N LEU A 34 -8.76 25.62 -1.19
CA LEU A 34 -7.41 25.52 -0.65
C LEU A 34 -6.88 24.09 -0.65
N PHE A 35 -7.79 23.10 -0.57
CA PHE A 35 -7.46 21.68 -0.53
C PHE A 35 -8.30 20.87 -1.53
N PRO A 36 -8.11 21.07 -2.85
CA PRO A 36 -8.78 20.25 -3.87
C PRO A 36 -8.30 18.79 -3.80
N GLY A 37 -9.17 17.82 -4.09
CA GLY A 37 -8.80 16.40 -4.09
C GLY A 37 -8.68 15.79 -2.69
N ARG A 38 -9.75 15.90 -1.89
CA ARG A 38 -9.88 15.21 -0.60
C ARG A 38 -10.89 14.08 -0.66
N LEU A 39 -10.76 13.21 -1.67
CA LEU A 39 -11.48 11.95 -1.67
C LEU A 39 -10.80 11.00 -0.67
N SER A 40 -11.60 10.25 0.08
CA SER A 40 -11.08 9.25 1.03
C SER A 40 -10.15 8.24 0.34
N SER A 41 -10.36 7.97 -0.95
CA SER A 41 -9.48 7.14 -1.78
C SER A 41 -8.06 7.68 -1.91
N GLU A 42 -7.87 9.01 -1.93
CA GLU A 42 -6.55 9.63 -2.13
C GLU A 42 -5.68 9.60 -0.88
N PHE A 43 -6.30 9.41 0.29
CA PHE A 43 -5.60 9.29 1.58
C PHE A 43 -5.41 7.84 2.01
N GLY A 44 -5.49 6.92 1.05
CA GLY A 44 -5.32 5.51 1.32
C GLY A 44 -6.45 4.95 2.18
N PHE A 45 -7.66 5.53 2.18
CA PHE A 45 -8.84 4.99 2.90
C PHE A 45 -9.74 4.14 2.00
N SER A 46 -9.42 3.96 0.72
CA SER A 46 -10.12 2.98 -0.10
C SER A 46 -9.64 1.58 0.27
N GLY A 47 -10.56 0.62 0.25
CA GLY A 47 -10.24 -0.79 0.50
C GLY A 47 -9.51 -1.48 -0.65
N GLU A 48 -9.32 -0.77 -1.76
CA GLU A 48 -8.75 -1.24 -3.04
C GLU A 48 -7.49 -0.48 -3.44
N ASP A 49 -6.90 0.31 -2.53
CA ASP A 49 -5.61 0.94 -2.81
C ASP A 49 -4.56 -0.17 -2.86
N GLU A 50 -4.13 -0.55 -4.07
CA GLU A 50 -2.90 -1.32 -4.24
C GLU A 50 -1.81 -0.60 -3.43
N PRO A 51 -1.03 -1.33 -2.61
CA PRO A 51 -0.03 -0.68 -1.78
C PRO A 51 0.87 0.16 -2.69
N GLU A 52 1.01 1.44 -2.37
CA GLU A 52 1.87 2.40 -3.07
C GLU A 52 3.32 1.89 -3.24
N TRP A 53 3.68 0.87 -2.45
CA TRP A 53 4.94 0.15 -2.39
C TRP A 53 4.84 -1.28 -2.94
N ARG A 54 4.18 -1.46 -4.09
CA ARG A 54 4.11 -2.76 -4.76
C ARG A 54 5.28 -2.93 -5.72
N ILE A 55 5.80 -4.15 -5.77
CA ILE A 55 6.73 -4.57 -6.82
C ILE A 55 5.94 -4.74 -8.13
N LEU A 56 6.33 -3.98 -9.15
CA LEU A 56 5.72 -4.02 -10.48
C LEU A 56 6.29 -5.17 -11.30
N SER A 57 7.62 -5.26 -11.38
CA SER A 57 8.32 -6.28 -12.17
C SER A 57 9.75 -6.48 -11.67
N ILE A 58 10.38 -7.55 -12.15
CA ILE A 58 11.82 -7.76 -12.06
C ILE A 58 12.40 -7.62 -13.46
N ASP A 59 13.35 -6.70 -13.65
CA ASP A 59 13.96 -6.43 -14.96
C ASP A 59 15.24 -7.26 -15.17
N SER A 60 15.95 -7.58 -14.08
CA SER A 60 17.24 -8.25 -14.16
C SER A 60 17.56 -9.05 -12.89
N HIS A 61 18.52 -9.96 -13.00
CA HIS A 61 19.13 -10.61 -11.85
C HIS A 61 20.64 -10.76 -12.03
N LYS A 62 21.36 -10.88 -10.91
CA LYS A 62 22.79 -11.20 -10.86
C LYS A 62 23.07 -12.24 -9.79
N GLY A 63 24.07 -13.07 -10.03
CA GLY A 63 24.39 -14.18 -9.13
C GLY A 63 23.51 -15.41 -9.40
N VAL A 64 23.61 -16.41 -8.52
CA VAL A 64 22.99 -17.73 -8.75
C VAL A 64 22.33 -18.24 -7.47
N GLY A 65 21.16 -18.86 -7.62
CA GLY A 65 20.42 -19.51 -6.55
C GLY A 65 20.10 -18.54 -5.40
N LYS A 66 20.26 -19.02 -4.15
CA LYS A 66 19.96 -18.24 -2.94
C LYS A 66 20.84 -17.01 -2.71
N ARG A 67 21.91 -16.85 -3.50
CA ARG A 67 22.78 -15.67 -3.48
C ARG A 67 22.50 -14.71 -4.63
N ALA A 68 21.46 -14.97 -5.43
CA ALA A 68 21.05 -14.06 -6.47
C ALA A 68 20.47 -12.78 -5.85
N ALA A 69 20.68 -11.68 -6.56
CA ALA A 69 19.99 -10.43 -6.33
C ALA A 69 19.22 -10.06 -7.59
N PHE A 70 18.08 -9.41 -7.41
CA PHE A 70 17.11 -9.07 -8.43
C PHE A 70 16.92 -7.56 -8.47
N GLU A 71 16.96 -6.99 -9.67
CA GLU A 71 16.61 -5.61 -9.90
C GLU A 71 15.11 -5.50 -10.02
N VAL A 72 14.50 -4.88 -9.02
CA VAL A 72 13.07 -4.75 -8.87
C VAL A 72 12.63 -3.35 -9.26
N VAL A 73 11.56 -3.28 -10.06
CA VAL A 73 10.87 -2.04 -10.41
C VAL A 73 9.68 -1.86 -9.48
N TRP A 74 9.61 -0.73 -8.80
CA TRP A 74 8.48 -0.38 -7.93
C TRP A 74 7.35 0.27 -8.71
N SER A 75 6.13 0.26 -8.16
CA SER A 75 4.99 1.02 -8.65
C SER A 75 5.26 2.52 -8.79
N THR A 76 6.18 3.07 -8.00
CA THR A 76 6.65 4.47 -8.10
C THR A 76 7.58 4.73 -9.29
N GLY A 77 8.06 3.68 -9.95
CA GLY A 77 9.07 3.73 -11.02
C GLY A 77 10.52 3.65 -10.53
N ASP A 78 10.75 3.64 -9.21
CA ASP A 78 12.08 3.45 -8.63
C ASP A 78 12.61 2.04 -8.92
N ARG A 79 13.95 1.90 -8.88
CA ARG A 79 14.64 0.63 -9.07
C ARG A 79 15.56 0.32 -7.91
N THR A 80 15.46 -0.88 -7.36
CA THR A 80 16.34 -1.32 -6.27
C THR A 80 16.75 -2.77 -6.42
N TRP A 81 17.90 -3.13 -5.88
CA TRP A 81 18.34 -4.52 -5.83
C TRP A 81 17.90 -5.18 -4.53
N LEU A 82 17.13 -6.26 -4.64
CA LEU A 82 16.71 -7.12 -3.52
C LEU A 82 17.39 -8.49 -3.62
N SER A 83 17.68 -9.10 -2.49
CA SER A 83 18.21 -10.46 -2.40
C SER A 83 17.13 -11.51 -2.64
N PHE A 84 17.52 -12.73 -3.01
CA PHE A 84 16.57 -13.83 -3.22
C PHE A 84 15.57 -14.01 -2.06
N PRO A 85 15.97 -14.03 -0.77
CA PRO A 85 15.02 -14.15 0.34
C PRO A 85 13.98 -13.03 0.43
N GLU A 86 14.28 -11.83 -0.09
CA GLU A 86 13.36 -10.69 -0.06
C GLU A 86 12.33 -10.75 -1.18
N VAL A 87 12.65 -11.42 -2.29
CA VAL A 87 11.73 -11.61 -3.43
C VAL A 87 11.06 -12.98 -3.45
N ASP A 88 11.47 -13.88 -2.55
CA ASP A 88 10.92 -15.24 -2.45
C ASP A 88 9.42 -15.19 -2.08
N GLY A 89 8.62 -15.94 -2.84
CA GLY A 89 7.16 -15.96 -2.68
C GLY A 89 6.40 -14.76 -3.26
N LEU A 90 7.09 -13.80 -3.89
CA LEU A 90 6.42 -12.70 -4.59
C LEU A 90 5.95 -13.12 -5.99
N PRO A 91 4.74 -12.72 -6.44
CA PRO A 91 4.26 -13.02 -7.79
C PRO A 91 5.21 -12.55 -8.89
N ALA A 92 5.84 -11.39 -8.71
CA ALA A 92 6.79 -10.82 -9.66
C ALA A 92 8.04 -11.70 -9.89
N LEU A 93 8.42 -12.54 -8.92
CA LEU A 93 9.49 -13.51 -9.11
C LEU A 93 9.06 -14.67 -10.00
N LEU A 94 7.82 -15.14 -9.85
CA LEU A 94 7.28 -16.19 -10.69
C LEU A 94 7.17 -15.72 -12.14
N ASP A 95 6.57 -14.55 -12.36
CA ASP A 95 6.44 -13.94 -13.70
C ASP A 95 7.82 -13.79 -14.38
N TYR A 96 8.82 -13.40 -13.60
CA TYR A 96 10.20 -13.26 -14.10
C TYR A 96 10.83 -14.60 -14.51
N LEU A 97 10.66 -15.65 -13.70
CA LEU A 97 11.18 -16.97 -14.01
C LEU A 97 10.47 -17.59 -15.23
N GLU A 98 9.16 -17.37 -15.35
CA GLU A 98 8.39 -17.78 -16.53
C GLU A 98 8.90 -17.09 -17.80
N LEU A 99 9.22 -15.79 -17.75
CA LEU A 99 9.84 -15.06 -18.87
C LEU A 99 11.23 -15.61 -19.24
N LEU A 100 11.98 -16.15 -18.28
CA LEU A 100 13.26 -16.83 -18.52
C LEU A 100 13.09 -18.29 -18.98
N GLY A 101 11.88 -18.84 -18.95
CA GLY A 101 11.60 -20.24 -19.30
C GLY A 101 12.10 -21.25 -18.28
N ILE A 102 12.19 -20.87 -17.01
CA ILE A 102 12.65 -21.70 -15.88
C ILE A 102 11.44 -22.15 -15.06
#